data_AF-A0A381SAX1-F1
#
_entry.id   AF-A0A381SAX1-F1
#
_cell.length_a   1.000
_cell.length_b   1.000
_cell.length_c   1.000
_cell.angle_alpha   90.00
_cell.angle_beta   90.00
_cell.angle_gamma   90.00
#
_symmetry.space_group_name_H-M   'P 1'
#
loop_
_entity.id
_entity.type
_entity.pdbx_description
1 polymer ?
#
loop_
_entity_poly.entity_id
_entity_poly.type
_entity_poly.pdbx_seq_one_letter_code
_entity_poly.pdbx_strand_id
1 'polypeptide(L)'
;VKYRLVKILLFIFLIPFTESCVISKNIEKGKLILKSNQILINGNSISKDSLKPLLTQNKNKYFFGFPLSASLYESSRKNPDSIFNKWLKKSSKKEKKLTKILSKKQIQQIKKYIQNFNDWKERNGEELQLIDSTKTKISIENLKSYFKNNGYFDANISSKIEIDKNNSNYGKVIYNILLGNQYYLDSIKSNIQSKLLDSIYSKNLESSFLKKNNPFNTLDFESERNRLDKLFKNSGIYNFQISSISFEASRDSSGLDLRIPVKINISEYNSKNDNSQLTDEYKIHYINKINLYTDDFISLSKEDLENSLEYDNINIFS
;
A
#
# COMPACT_ATOMS: atom_id res chain seq x y z
N VAL A 1 -3.59 -14.10 -55.59
CA VAL A 1 -3.55 -12.76 -54.94
C VAL A 1 -3.65 -12.84 -53.41
N LYS A 2 -4.61 -13.59 -52.83
CA LYS A 2 -4.78 -13.77 -51.36
C LYS A 2 -3.49 -14.08 -50.58
N TYR A 3 -2.69 -15.05 -51.01
CA TYR A 3 -1.44 -15.41 -50.32
C TYR A 3 -0.34 -14.34 -50.38
N ARG A 4 -0.34 -13.48 -51.41
CA ARG A 4 0.61 -12.35 -51.48
C ARG A 4 0.21 -11.25 -50.49
N LEU A 5 -1.08 -10.96 -50.33
CA LEU A 5 -1.56 -10.00 -49.33
C LEU A 5 -1.27 -10.47 -47.89
N VAL A 6 -1.45 -11.76 -47.59
CA VAL A 6 -1.12 -12.33 -46.27
C VAL A 6 0.38 -12.25 -46.01
N LYS A 7 1.23 -12.57 -46.99
CA LYS A 7 2.69 -12.42 -46.85
C LYS A 7 3.10 -10.96 -46.67
N ILE A 8 2.50 -10.02 -47.40
CA ILE A 8 2.77 -8.59 -47.26
C ILE A 8 2.35 -8.08 -45.87
N LEU A 9 1.16 -8.45 -45.39
CA LEU A 9 0.70 -8.11 -44.04
C LEU A 9 1.62 -8.70 -42.96
N LEU A 10 2.09 -9.93 -43.15
CA LEU A 10 3.00 -10.60 -42.23
C LEU A 10 4.39 -9.93 -42.22
N PHE A 11 4.90 -9.47 -43.36
CA PHE A 11 6.12 -8.67 -43.42
C PHE A 11 5.93 -7.27 -42.80
N ILE A 12 4.80 -6.60 -43.05
CA ILE A 12 4.49 -5.30 -42.40
C ILE A 12 4.41 -5.46 -40.87
N PHE A 13 3.90 -6.59 -40.39
CA PHE A 13 3.85 -6.89 -38.96
C PHE A 13 5.22 -7.27 -38.38
N LEU A 14 6.11 -7.86 -39.18
CA LEU A 14 7.47 -8.25 -38.76
C LEU A 14 8.52 -7.14 -38.84
N ILE A 15 8.38 -6.17 -39.76
CA ILE A 15 9.30 -5.03 -39.92
C ILE A 15 9.52 -4.22 -38.62
N PRO A 16 8.51 -3.94 -37.76
CA PRO A 16 8.77 -3.25 -36.49
C PRO A 16 9.59 -4.06 -35.49
N PHE A 17 9.85 -5.36 -35.72
CA PHE A 17 10.70 -6.18 -34.84
C PHE A 17 12.21 -6.08 -35.16
N THR A 18 12.62 -5.48 -36.29
CA THR A 18 14.04 -5.37 -36.66
C THR A 18 14.71 -4.06 -36.23
N GLU A 19 13.95 -3.11 -35.69
CA GLU A 19 14.50 -1.90 -35.06
C GLU A 19 14.99 -2.25 -33.64
N SER A 20 16.30 -2.50 -33.52
CA SER A 20 16.99 -2.67 -32.25
C SER A 20 16.59 -1.59 -31.24
N CYS A 21 15.86 -2.01 -30.20
CA CYS A 21 15.53 -1.34 -28.93
C CYS A 21 16.05 0.11 -28.76
N VAL A 22 15.27 1.10 -29.20
CA VAL A 22 15.58 2.55 -29.09
C VAL A 22 15.36 3.11 -27.68
N ILE A 23 14.81 2.32 -26.76
CA ILE A 23 14.29 2.73 -25.45
C ILE A 23 15.35 3.43 -24.57
N SER A 24 16.65 3.12 -24.75
CA SER A 24 17.72 3.72 -23.95
C SER A 24 18.34 5.01 -24.53
N LYS A 25 17.91 5.45 -25.71
CA LYS A 25 18.56 6.54 -26.45
C LYS A 25 18.37 7.93 -25.83
N ASN A 26 17.32 8.11 -25.03
CA ASN A 26 16.93 9.39 -24.43
C ASN A 26 17.23 9.51 -22.93
N ILE A 27 17.93 8.53 -22.35
CA ILE A 27 18.23 8.53 -20.92
C ILE A 27 19.44 9.43 -20.66
N GLU A 28 19.34 10.29 -19.65
CA GLU A 28 20.45 11.14 -19.20
C GLU A 28 21.69 10.29 -18.87
N LYS A 29 22.87 10.76 -19.29
CA LYS A 29 24.14 10.08 -19.03
C LYS A 29 24.31 9.85 -17.52
N GLY A 30 24.51 8.58 -17.13
CA GLY A 30 24.72 8.17 -15.74
C GLY A 30 23.48 7.64 -15.02
N LYS A 31 22.28 7.73 -15.60
CA LYS A 31 21.09 7.07 -15.06
C LYS A 31 20.97 5.62 -15.53
N LEU A 32 20.54 4.75 -14.63
CA LEU A 32 20.35 3.31 -14.90
C LEU A 32 18.86 2.96 -14.86
N ILE A 33 18.39 2.18 -15.81
CA ILE A 33 17.05 1.58 -15.79
C ILE A 33 17.03 0.44 -14.79
N LEU A 34 16.02 0.41 -13.92
CA LEU A 34 15.82 -0.66 -12.96
C LEU A 34 15.36 -1.94 -13.67
N LYS A 35 16.26 -2.92 -13.73
CA LYS A 35 15.96 -4.25 -14.26
C LYS A 35 15.27 -5.14 -13.22
N SER A 36 15.75 -5.10 -11.98
CA SER A 36 15.23 -5.92 -10.88
C SER A 36 15.65 -5.39 -9.51
N ASN A 37 14.85 -5.66 -8.49
CA ASN A 37 15.27 -5.60 -7.10
C ASN A 37 15.58 -7.02 -6.60
N GLN A 38 16.62 -7.16 -5.79
CA GLN A 38 16.98 -8.40 -5.11
C GLN A 38 17.07 -8.13 -3.61
N ILE A 39 16.53 -9.03 -2.79
CA ILE A 39 16.63 -8.97 -1.34
C ILE A 39 17.43 -10.17 -0.87
N LEU A 40 18.54 -9.91 -0.17
CA LEU A 40 19.39 -10.91 0.47
C LEU A 40 19.21 -10.81 1.98
N ILE A 41 18.88 -11.90 2.65
CA ILE A 41 18.78 -11.95 4.11
C ILE A 41 19.85 -12.89 4.64
N ASN A 42 20.75 -12.37 5.48
CA ASN A 42 21.92 -13.06 6.00
C ASN A 42 22.72 -13.78 4.89
N GLY A 43 22.87 -13.12 3.74
CA GLY A 43 23.58 -13.65 2.56
C GLY A 43 22.75 -14.56 1.64
N ASN A 44 21.59 -15.03 2.09
CA ASN A 44 20.73 -15.91 1.29
C ASN A 44 19.73 -15.11 0.46
N SER A 45 19.62 -15.43 -0.83
CA SER A 45 18.63 -14.80 -1.71
C SER A 45 17.25 -15.35 -1.39
N ILE A 46 16.32 -14.46 -1.04
CA ILE A 46 14.96 -14.85 -0.70
C ILE A 46 14.03 -14.39 -1.82
N SER A 47 13.25 -15.31 -2.37
CA SER A 47 12.25 -15.02 -3.41
C SER A 47 10.94 -14.43 -2.85
N LYS A 48 10.79 -14.40 -1.52
CA LYS A 48 9.55 -14.04 -0.78
C LYS A 48 8.85 -12.86 -1.43
N ASP A 49 7.70 -13.16 -2.03
CA ASP A 49 6.76 -12.16 -2.54
C ASP A 49 6.29 -11.21 -1.42
N SER A 50 6.37 -11.62 -0.15
CA SER A 50 5.88 -10.86 1.00
C SER A 50 6.64 -9.55 1.27
N LEU A 51 7.92 -9.42 0.88
CA LEU A 51 8.72 -8.21 1.14
C LEU A 51 8.72 -7.22 -0.04
N LYS A 52 8.28 -7.66 -1.23
CA LYS A 52 8.21 -6.80 -2.43
C LYS A 52 7.35 -5.55 -2.22
N PRO A 53 6.21 -5.59 -1.51
CA PRO A 53 5.39 -4.39 -1.27
C PRO A 53 6.12 -3.29 -0.47
N LEU A 54 7.19 -3.64 0.26
CA LEU A 54 7.97 -2.68 1.03
C LEU A 54 8.94 -1.86 0.16
N LEU A 55 9.19 -2.32 -1.08
CA LEU A 55 10.04 -1.63 -2.05
C LEU A 55 9.23 -0.58 -2.82
N THR A 56 9.70 0.67 -2.78
CA THR A 56 9.00 1.81 -3.39
C THR A 56 9.23 1.95 -4.89
N GLN A 57 10.30 1.36 -5.42
CA GLN A 57 10.58 1.30 -6.86
C GLN A 57 10.51 -0.14 -7.32
N ASN A 58 9.72 -0.40 -8.36
CA ASN A 58 9.54 -1.73 -8.93
C ASN A 58 9.89 -1.72 -10.41
N LYS A 59 10.44 -2.82 -10.91
CA LYS A 59 10.73 -2.93 -12.34
C LYS A 59 9.46 -2.72 -13.16
N ASN A 60 9.59 -2.11 -14.34
CA ASN A 60 8.52 -2.03 -15.31
C ASN A 60 8.00 -3.41 -15.72
N LYS A 61 6.82 -3.45 -16.35
CA LYS A 61 6.25 -4.69 -16.87
C LYS A 61 6.94 -5.05 -18.18
N TYR A 62 7.51 -6.25 -18.23
CA TYR A 62 8.13 -6.79 -19.44
C TYR A 62 7.22 -7.88 -20.02
N PHE A 63 6.96 -7.81 -21.31
CA PHE A 63 6.26 -8.82 -22.09
C PHE A 63 7.26 -9.46 -23.06
N PHE A 64 7.51 -10.76 -22.93
CA PHE A 64 8.57 -11.48 -23.66
C PHE A 64 9.94 -10.78 -23.64
N GLY A 65 10.32 -10.21 -22.49
CA GLY A 65 11.59 -9.50 -22.34
C GLY A 65 11.63 -8.10 -22.94
N PHE A 66 10.51 -7.59 -23.47
CA PHE A 66 10.39 -6.23 -23.98
C PHE A 66 9.47 -5.37 -23.08
N PRO A 67 9.89 -4.16 -22.66
CA PRO A 67 9.06 -3.29 -21.84
C PRO A 67 8.07 -2.51 -22.72
N LEU A 68 7.03 -3.19 -23.21
CA LEU A 68 6.05 -2.64 -24.17
C LEU A 68 5.44 -1.33 -23.67
N SER A 69 4.95 -1.31 -22.44
CA SER A 69 4.31 -0.13 -21.85
C SER A 69 5.30 1.03 -21.70
N ALA A 70 6.57 0.74 -21.38
CA ALA A 70 7.59 1.77 -21.29
C ALA A 70 8.01 2.32 -22.66
N SER A 71 8.13 1.44 -23.64
CA SER A 71 8.36 1.85 -25.04
C SER A 71 7.20 2.69 -25.58
N LEU A 72 5.96 2.37 -25.19
CA LEU A 72 4.78 3.11 -25.59
C LEU A 72 4.83 4.53 -25.03
N TYR A 73 5.12 4.66 -23.74
CA TYR A 73 5.28 5.95 -23.07
C TYR A 73 6.40 6.77 -23.70
N GLU A 74 7.60 6.21 -23.87
CA GLU A 74 8.77 6.91 -24.44
C GLU A 74 8.54 7.36 -25.90
N SER A 75 7.64 6.69 -26.63
CA SER A 75 7.25 7.13 -27.98
C SER A 75 6.30 8.34 -27.98
N SER A 76 5.80 8.77 -26.82
CA SER A 76 5.08 10.03 -26.68
C SER A 76 6.00 11.21 -27.00
N ARG A 77 5.41 12.35 -27.35
CA ARG A 77 6.15 13.55 -27.71
C ARG A 77 5.67 14.69 -26.85
N LYS A 78 6.61 15.37 -26.19
CA LYS A 78 6.32 16.63 -25.51
C LYS A 78 5.80 17.65 -26.54
N ASN A 79 4.68 18.29 -26.25
CA ASN A 79 4.04 19.32 -27.09
C ASN A 79 3.70 18.83 -28.52
N PRO A 80 2.82 17.81 -28.68
CA PRO A 80 2.47 17.26 -29.98
C PRO A 80 1.89 18.31 -30.94
N ASP A 81 1.19 19.31 -30.39
CA ASP A 81 0.66 20.49 -31.08
C ASP A 81 1.69 21.26 -31.87
N SER A 82 2.72 21.70 -31.15
CA SER A 82 3.77 22.54 -31.70
C SER A 82 4.57 21.78 -32.74
N ILE A 83 4.77 20.47 -32.53
CA ILE A 83 5.41 19.58 -33.50
C ILE A 83 4.57 19.45 -34.78
N PHE A 84 3.26 19.23 -34.64
CA PHE A 84 2.36 19.15 -35.80
C PHE A 84 2.33 20.47 -36.58
N ASN A 85 2.19 21.59 -35.88
CA ASN A 85 2.20 22.92 -36.49
C ASN A 85 3.52 23.21 -37.21
N LYS A 86 4.66 22.85 -36.59
CA LYS A 86 5.99 22.99 -37.21
C LYS A 86 6.14 22.12 -38.45
N TRP A 87 5.62 20.89 -38.42
CA TRP A 87 5.61 19.99 -39.58
C TRP A 87 4.72 20.51 -40.72
N LEU A 88 3.55 21.06 -40.39
CA LEU A 88 2.61 21.64 -41.36
C LEU A 88 3.22 22.87 -42.04
N LYS A 89 3.79 23.78 -41.23
CA LYS A 89 4.42 25.04 -41.69
C LYS A 89 5.83 24.89 -42.27
N LYS A 90 6.43 23.69 -42.20
CA LYS A 90 7.78 23.42 -42.72
C LYS A 90 7.95 23.78 -44.20
N SER A 91 6.87 23.77 -44.98
CA SER A 91 6.87 24.20 -46.38
C SER A 91 5.54 24.83 -46.75
N SER A 92 5.56 26.08 -47.26
CA SER A 92 4.37 26.76 -47.78
C SER A 92 3.65 25.95 -48.88
N LYS A 93 4.41 25.21 -49.71
CA LYS A 93 3.84 24.31 -50.73
C LYS A 93 3.10 23.13 -50.12
N LYS A 94 3.56 22.59 -48.98
CA LYS A 94 2.91 21.47 -48.28
C LYS A 94 1.58 21.91 -47.66
N GLU A 95 1.59 23.03 -46.94
CA GLU A 95 0.38 23.57 -46.33
C GLU A 95 -0.69 23.83 -47.40
N LYS A 96 -0.34 24.53 -48.48
CA LYS A 96 -1.24 24.80 -49.62
C LYS A 96 -1.78 23.53 -50.28
N LYS A 97 -0.95 22.48 -50.44
CA LYS A 97 -1.39 21.18 -50.99
C LYS A 97 -2.38 20.48 -50.07
N LEU A 98 -2.10 20.43 -48.77
CA LEU A 98 -2.96 19.81 -47.77
C LEU A 98 -4.30 20.54 -47.65
N THR A 99 -4.31 21.88 -47.64
CA THR A 99 -5.54 22.67 -47.58
C THR A 99 -6.38 22.62 -48.86
N LYS A 100 -5.79 22.20 -50.00
CA LYS A 100 -6.51 21.98 -51.25
C LYS A 100 -7.25 20.64 -51.27
N ILE A 101 -6.69 19.62 -50.60
CA ILE A 101 -7.25 18.26 -50.54
C ILE A 101 -8.17 18.09 -49.32
N LEU A 102 -7.82 18.72 -48.20
CA LEU A 102 -8.52 18.61 -46.92
C LEU A 102 -9.01 19.99 -46.46
N SER A 103 -10.23 20.04 -45.93
CA SER A 103 -10.77 21.24 -45.27
C SER A 103 -9.95 21.61 -44.03
N LYS A 104 -9.97 22.89 -43.65
CA LYS A 104 -9.34 23.36 -42.40
C LYS A 104 -9.82 22.58 -41.18
N LYS A 105 -11.11 22.21 -41.13
CA LYS A 105 -11.70 21.38 -40.07
C LYS A 105 -11.08 19.99 -40.02
N GLN A 106 -10.88 19.34 -41.17
CA GLN A 106 -10.22 18.02 -41.25
C GLN A 106 -8.76 18.09 -40.79
N ILE A 107 -8.02 19.14 -41.17
CA ILE A 107 -6.63 19.33 -40.71
C ILE A 107 -6.59 19.51 -39.18
N GLN A 108 -7.50 20.30 -38.62
CA GLN A 108 -7.61 20.49 -37.18
C GLN A 108 -8.02 19.19 -36.46
N GLN A 109 -8.89 18.39 -37.06
CA GLN A 109 -9.29 17.10 -36.50
C GLN A 109 -8.12 16.10 -36.51
N ILE A 110 -7.30 16.07 -37.57
CA ILE A 110 -6.05 15.29 -37.60
C ILE A 110 -5.11 15.72 -36.49
N LYS A 111 -4.95 17.04 -36.28
CA LYS A 111 -4.15 17.57 -35.16
C LYS A 111 -4.67 17.02 -33.82
N LYS A 112 -5.99 17.08 -33.59
CA LYS A 112 -6.63 16.56 -32.37
C LYS A 112 -6.46 15.05 -32.22
N TYR A 113 -6.51 14.28 -33.31
CA TYR A 113 -6.24 12.84 -33.23
C TYR A 113 -4.79 12.54 -32.83
N ILE A 114 -3.83 13.30 -33.36
CA ILE A 114 -2.42 13.13 -33.00
C ILE A 114 -2.20 13.47 -31.51
N GLN A 115 -2.84 14.52 -31.00
CA GLN A 115 -2.86 14.86 -29.57
C GLN A 115 -3.46 13.74 -28.74
N ASN A 116 -4.71 13.36 -29.02
CA ASN A 116 -5.42 12.33 -28.28
C ASN A 116 -4.66 10.99 -28.28
N PHE A 117 -4.02 10.65 -29.40
CA PHE A 117 -3.17 9.47 -29.49
C PHE A 117 -1.91 9.62 -28.64
N ASN A 118 -1.30 10.82 -28.59
CA ASN A 118 -0.20 11.11 -27.68
C ASN A 118 -0.61 10.93 -26.21
N ASP A 119 -1.73 11.55 -25.81
CA ASP A 119 -2.26 11.47 -24.45
C ASP A 119 -2.66 10.03 -24.10
N TRP A 120 -3.19 9.28 -25.07
CA TRP A 120 -3.47 7.86 -24.91
C TRP A 120 -2.19 7.06 -24.64
N LYS A 121 -1.08 7.33 -25.34
CA LYS A 121 0.20 6.67 -25.07
C LYS A 121 0.75 7.01 -23.69
N GLU A 122 0.66 8.25 -23.26
CA GLU A 122 1.12 8.68 -21.93
C GLU A 122 0.30 8.03 -20.81
N ARG A 123 -1.03 7.94 -21.00
CA ARG A 123 -1.95 7.35 -20.03
C ARG A 123 -1.89 5.82 -19.96
N ASN A 124 -1.64 5.14 -21.08
CA ASN A 124 -1.62 3.67 -21.14
C ASN A 124 -0.20 3.08 -21.11
N GLY A 125 0.82 3.91 -21.28
CA GLY A 125 2.21 3.56 -21.08
C GLY A 125 2.61 3.68 -19.61
N GLU A 126 3.84 3.25 -19.31
CA GLU A 126 4.48 3.45 -18.01
C GLU A 126 5.80 4.19 -18.23
N GLU A 127 6.16 5.14 -17.36
CA GLU A 127 7.49 5.73 -17.48
C GLU A 127 8.57 4.68 -17.17
N LEU A 128 9.72 4.75 -17.84
CA LEU A 128 10.87 3.90 -17.50
C LEU A 128 11.27 4.15 -16.05
N GLN A 129 11.24 3.09 -15.25
CA GLN A 129 11.68 3.15 -13.87
C GLN A 129 13.20 3.25 -13.87
N LEU A 130 13.70 4.44 -13.56
CA LEU A 130 15.12 4.68 -13.30
C LEU A 130 15.44 4.34 -11.84
N ILE A 131 16.68 3.92 -11.58
CA ILE A 131 17.16 3.70 -10.22
C ILE A 131 17.25 5.04 -9.52
N ASP A 132 16.46 5.20 -8.45
CA ASP A 132 16.39 6.43 -7.66
C ASP A 132 16.93 6.16 -6.25
N SER A 133 17.98 6.89 -5.89
CA SER A 133 18.62 6.77 -4.57
C SER A 133 17.67 7.15 -3.42
N THR A 134 16.76 8.09 -3.63
CA THR A 134 15.77 8.52 -2.63
C THR A 134 14.75 7.41 -2.38
N LYS A 135 14.19 6.83 -3.45
CA LYS A 135 13.29 5.67 -3.36
C LYS A 135 13.98 4.46 -2.73
N THR A 136 15.25 4.25 -3.05
CA THR A 136 16.08 3.21 -2.43
C THR A 136 16.19 3.41 -0.92
N LYS A 137 16.45 4.64 -0.44
CA LYS A 137 16.49 4.96 0.99
C LYS A 137 15.14 4.73 1.68
N ILE A 138 14.03 5.13 1.07
CA ILE A 138 12.69 4.88 1.63
C ILE A 138 12.43 3.37 1.73
N SER A 139 12.81 2.60 0.72
CA SER A 139 12.69 1.13 0.75
C SER A 139 13.50 0.51 1.89
N ILE A 140 14.71 1.03 2.17
CA ILE A 140 15.53 0.60 3.31
C ILE A 140 14.79 0.88 4.64
N GLU A 141 14.23 2.07 4.82
CA GLU A 141 13.50 2.42 6.05
C GLU A 141 12.21 1.61 6.23
N ASN A 142 11.49 1.31 5.14
CA ASN A 142 10.32 0.43 5.18
C ASN A 142 10.69 -0.99 5.61
N LEU A 143 11.75 -1.56 5.02
CA LEU A 143 12.26 -2.86 5.41
C LEU A 143 12.72 -2.86 6.88
N LYS A 144 13.43 -1.81 7.31
CA LYS A 144 13.90 -1.66 8.70
C LYS A 144 12.73 -1.63 9.68
N SER A 145 11.70 -0.86 9.37
CA SER A 145 10.48 -0.76 10.17
C SER A 145 9.75 -2.11 10.23
N TYR A 146 9.64 -2.81 9.10
CA TYR A 146 9.06 -4.16 9.06
C TYR A 146 9.81 -5.13 9.97
N PHE A 147 11.14 -5.19 9.90
CA PHE A 147 11.92 -6.12 10.75
C PHE A 147 11.88 -5.74 12.22
N LYS A 148 11.89 -4.44 12.56
CA LYS A 148 11.65 -3.96 13.93
C LYS A 148 10.29 -4.41 14.46
N ASN A 149 9.24 -4.31 13.65
CA ASN A 149 7.90 -4.75 14.01
C ASN A 149 7.81 -6.27 14.25
N ASN A 150 8.74 -7.06 13.69
CA ASN A 150 8.87 -8.51 13.89
C ASN A 150 9.96 -8.91 14.91
N GLY A 151 10.44 -7.96 15.73
CA GLY A 151 11.35 -8.24 16.83
C GLY A 151 12.83 -8.24 16.48
N TYR A 152 13.22 -7.80 15.27
CA TYR A 152 14.62 -7.66 14.85
C TYR A 152 15.05 -6.19 14.95
N PHE A 153 15.24 -5.70 16.17
CA PHE A 153 15.48 -4.27 16.43
C PHE A 153 16.81 -3.76 15.88
N ASP A 154 17.81 -4.64 15.85
CA ASP A 154 19.17 -4.35 15.42
C ASP A 154 19.43 -4.75 13.95
N ALA A 155 18.36 -4.99 13.18
CA ALA A 155 18.48 -5.31 11.77
C ALA A 155 19.18 -4.17 11.00
N ASN A 156 20.28 -4.51 10.32
CA ASN A 156 21.03 -3.60 9.48
C ASN A 156 20.75 -3.88 8.01
N ILE A 157 20.36 -2.85 7.26
CA ILE A 157 19.97 -2.97 5.87
C ILE A 157 20.81 -1.99 5.05
N SER A 158 21.51 -2.52 4.05
CA SER A 158 22.29 -1.74 3.09
C SER A 158 21.82 -2.02 1.68
N SER A 159 22.12 -1.11 0.75
CA SER A 159 21.82 -1.31 -0.67
C SER A 159 23.09 -1.20 -1.50
N LYS A 160 23.12 -1.97 -2.60
CA LYS A 160 24.16 -1.94 -3.61
C LYS A 160 23.51 -1.93 -4.99
N ILE A 161 24.03 -1.09 -5.88
CA ILE A 161 23.64 -1.09 -7.29
C ILE A 161 24.67 -1.92 -8.06
N GLU A 162 24.19 -2.85 -8.88
CA GLU A 162 25.03 -3.63 -9.78
C GLU A 162 24.57 -3.38 -11.22
N ILE A 163 25.50 -2.96 -12.07
CA ILE A 163 25.26 -2.70 -13.49
C ILE A 163 25.16 -4.03 -14.23
N ASP A 164 24.23 -4.13 -15.17
CA ASP A 164 24.06 -5.32 -16.00
C ASP A 164 25.27 -5.51 -16.94
N LYS A 165 25.81 -6.72 -16.97
CA LYS A 165 26.95 -7.09 -17.82
C LYS A 165 26.61 -7.01 -19.30
N ASN A 166 25.35 -7.27 -19.67
CA ASN A 166 24.92 -7.32 -21.07
C ASN A 166 24.51 -5.94 -21.60
N ASN A 167 24.15 -4.99 -20.73
CA ASN A 167 23.73 -3.66 -21.12
C ASN A 167 23.99 -2.64 -20.01
N SER A 168 24.94 -1.73 -20.23
CA SER A 168 25.38 -0.73 -19.25
C SER A 168 24.31 0.30 -18.86
N ASN A 169 23.20 0.39 -19.61
CA ASN A 169 22.09 1.29 -19.29
C ASN A 169 21.12 0.69 -18.25
N TYR A 170 21.31 -0.57 -17.88
CA TYR A 170 20.46 -1.28 -16.93
C TYR A 170 21.24 -1.63 -15.66
N GLY A 171 20.54 -1.66 -14.53
CA GLY A 171 21.09 -2.09 -13.26
C GLY A 171 20.06 -2.81 -12.39
N LYS A 172 20.56 -3.52 -11.40
CA LYS A 172 19.76 -4.10 -10.31
C LYS A 172 20.11 -3.44 -8.98
N VAL A 173 19.11 -3.30 -8.12
CA VAL A 173 19.30 -2.84 -6.74
C VAL A 173 19.22 -4.05 -5.83
N ILE A 174 20.31 -4.29 -5.10
CA ILE A 174 20.43 -5.39 -4.15
C ILE A 174 20.32 -4.80 -2.75
N TYR A 175 19.33 -5.25 -1.98
CA TYR A 175 19.17 -4.91 -0.57
C TYR A 175 19.74 -6.06 0.27
N ASN A 176 20.80 -5.79 1.02
CA ASN A 176 21.44 -6.72 1.92
C ASN A 176 20.93 -6.48 3.34
N ILE A 177 20.27 -7.47 3.89
CA ILE A 177 19.63 -7.44 5.20
C ILE A 177 20.41 -8.38 6.13
N LEU A 178 20.98 -7.82 7.17
CA LEU A 178 21.57 -8.55 8.29
C LEU A 178 20.57 -8.44 9.45
N LEU A 179 19.88 -9.53 9.77
CA LEU A 179 18.77 -9.49 10.73
C LEU A 179 19.21 -9.18 12.16
N GLY A 180 20.40 -9.65 12.56
CA GLY A 180 20.80 -9.66 13.96
C GLY A 180 19.97 -10.64 14.78
N ASN A 181 19.88 -10.39 16.09
CA ASN A 181 19.14 -11.22 17.02
C ASN A 181 17.64 -10.89 17.02
N GLN A 182 16.80 -11.91 17.20
CA GLN A 182 15.38 -11.73 17.46
C GLN A 182 15.15 -11.52 18.96
N TYR A 183 14.28 -10.58 19.30
CA TYR A 183 13.89 -10.27 20.67
C TYR A 183 12.60 -11.00 21.03
N TYR A 184 12.47 -11.34 22.31
CA TYR A 184 11.39 -12.17 22.84
C TYR A 184 10.72 -11.47 24.03
N LEU A 185 9.43 -11.70 24.19
CA LEU A 185 8.66 -11.22 25.34
C LEU A 185 9.14 -11.91 26.62
N ASP A 186 9.32 -11.16 27.69
CA ASP A 186 9.63 -11.70 29.02
C ASP A 186 8.42 -11.60 29.96
N SER A 187 8.48 -10.75 30.99
CA SER A 187 7.36 -10.59 31.92
C SER A 187 6.27 -9.75 31.27
N ILE A 188 5.04 -10.24 31.31
CA ILE A 188 3.85 -9.51 30.87
C ILE A 188 3.06 -9.17 32.13
N LYS A 189 2.98 -7.87 32.43
CA LYS A 189 2.26 -7.35 33.60
C LYS A 189 1.09 -6.49 33.13
N SER A 190 0.03 -6.43 33.92
CA SER A 190 -1.08 -5.52 33.72
C SER A 190 -1.11 -4.43 34.78
N ASN A 191 -1.61 -3.26 34.39
CA ASN A 191 -1.92 -2.14 35.27
C ASN A 191 -3.27 -1.58 34.83
N ILE A 192 -4.32 -2.07 35.48
CA ILE A 192 -5.71 -1.80 35.13
C ILE A 192 -6.29 -0.96 36.26
N GLN A 193 -6.71 0.26 35.95
CA GLN A 193 -7.20 1.20 36.97
C GLN A 193 -8.54 0.74 37.58
N SER A 194 -9.44 0.25 36.73
CA SER A 194 -10.74 -0.26 37.17
C SER A 194 -10.66 -1.69 37.68
N LYS A 195 -11.05 -1.90 38.95
CA LYS A 195 -11.13 -3.25 39.57
C LYS A 195 -12.05 -4.21 38.82
N LEU A 196 -13.12 -3.68 38.22
CA LEU A 196 -14.06 -4.47 37.42
C LEU A 196 -13.36 -5.05 36.18
N LEU A 197 -12.66 -4.19 35.43
CA LEU A 197 -11.91 -4.61 34.25
C LEU A 197 -10.79 -5.58 34.61
N ASP A 198 -10.11 -5.36 35.73
CA ASP A 198 -9.03 -6.22 36.20
C ASP A 198 -9.51 -7.65 36.50
N SER A 199 -10.68 -7.77 37.13
CA SER A 199 -11.32 -9.08 37.36
C SER A 199 -11.70 -9.78 36.05
N ILE A 200 -12.23 -9.05 35.06
CA ILE A 200 -12.59 -9.63 33.76
C ILE A 200 -11.33 -10.07 33.00
N TYR A 201 -10.30 -9.22 33.00
CA TYR A 201 -9.02 -9.50 32.37
C TYR A 201 -8.36 -10.75 32.95
N SER A 202 -8.25 -10.83 34.28
CA SER A 202 -7.60 -11.93 34.99
C SER A 202 -8.24 -13.30 34.70
N LYS A 203 -9.58 -13.35 34.56
CA LYS A 203 -10.30 -14.57 34.21
C LYS A 203 -10.09 -15.03 32.77
N ASN A 204 -9.56 -14.16 31.90
CA ASN A 204 -9.44 -14.41 30.45
C ASN A 204 -7.97 -14.34 29.96
N LEU A 205 -7.01 -14.51 30.86
CA LEU A 205 -5.57 -14.45 30.56
C LEU A 205 -5.10 -15.52 29.57
N GLU A 206 -5.64 -16.72 29.64
CA GLU A 206 -5.25 -17.85 28.77
C GLU A 206 -5.42 -17.56 27.27
N SER A 207 -6.36 -16.69 26.94
CA SER A 207 -6.67 -16.28 25.56
C SER A 207 -5.78 -15.14 25.03
N SER A 208 -4.82 -14.65 25.83
CA SER A 208 -3.95 -13.54 25.43
C SER A 208 -3.06 -13.90 24.23
N PHE A 209 -2.91 -12.96 23.32
CA PHE A 209 -1.95 -13.06 22.21
C PHE A 209 -0.51 -12.81 22.68
N LEU A 210 -0.35 -12.09 23.79
CA LEU A 210 0.97 -11.83 24.38
C LEU A 210 1.31 -12.96 25.34
N LYS A 211 2.34 -13.75 25.00
CA LYS A 211 2.82 -14.85 25.82
C LYS A 211 4.30 -14.73 26.08
N LYS A 212 4.73 -15.06 27.30
CA LYS A 212 6.14 -15.11 27.67
C LYS A 212 6.89 -16.04 26.72
N ASN A 213 8.10 -15.65 26.34
CA ASN A 213 8.99 -16.32 25.38
C ASN A 213 8.52 -16.32 23.91
N ASN A 214 7.37 -15.74 23.57
CA ASN A 214 7.05 -15.53 22.15
C ASN A 214 7.97 -14.46 21.55
N PRO A 215 8.28 -14.53 20.24
CA PRO A 215 8.95 -13.45 19.54
C PRO A 215 8.17 -12.15 19.67
N PHE A 216 8.88 -11.02 19.80
CA PHE A 216 8.24 -9.72 19.75
C PHE A 216 7.61 -9.51 18.36
N ASN A 217 6.31 -9.23 18.31
CA ASN A 217 5.61 -8.90 17.07
C ASN A 217 4.51 -7.88 17.34
N THR A 218 4.56 -6.71 16.68
CA THR A 218 3.56 -5.65 16.88
C THR A 218 2.15 -6.09 16.51
N LEU A 219 1.99 -7.07 15.61
CA LEU A 219 0.67 -7.63 15.27
C LEU A 219 0.03 -8.33 16.47
N ASP A 220 0.82 -8.99 17.33
CA ASP A 220 0.29 -9.64 18.53
C ASP A 220 -0.24 -8.62 19.53
N PHE A 221 0.40 -7.44 19.63
CA PHE A 221 -0.09 -6.32 20.46
C PHE A 221 -1.40 -5.73 19.91
N GLU A 222 -1.52 -5.62 18.59
CA GLU A 222 -2.76 -5.17 17.95
C GLU A 222 -3.89 -6.19 18.15
N SER A 223 -3.60 -7.48 17.95
CA SER A 223 -4.54 -8.57 18.22
C SER A 223 -4.98 -8.58 19.69
N GLU A 224 -4.04 -8.37 20.63
CA GLU A 224 -4.37 -8.28 22.05
C GLU A 224 -5.25 -7.08 22.37
N ARG A 225 -4.95 -5.90 21.81
CA ARG A 225 -5.78 -4.71 21.97
C ARG A 225 -7.21 -4.95 21.49
N ASN A 226 -7.36 -5.52 20.30
CA ASN A 226 -8.65 -5.83 19.71
C ASN A 226 -9.40 -6.91 20.50
N ARG A 227 -8.69 -7.92 21.03
CA ARG A 227 -9.27 -8.95 21.90
C ARG A 227 -9.84 -8.33 23.17
N LEU A 228 -9.08 -7.46 23.83
CA LEU A 228 -9.49 -6.79 25.05
C LEU A 228 -10.68 -5.84 24.82
N ASP A 229 -10.67 -5.05 23.74
CA ASP A 229 -11.83 -4.21 23.37
C ASP A 229 -13.11 -5.03 23.24
N LYS A 230 -13.03 -6.15 22.50
CA LYS A 230 -14.16 -7.08 22.35
C LYS A 230 -14.54 -7.74 23.68
N LEU A 231 -13.57 -8.18 24.46
CA LEU A 231 -13.80 -8.83 25.76
C LEU A 231 -14.61 -7.92 26.69
N PHE A 232 -14.20 -6.66 26.84
CA PHE A 232 -14.88 -5.73 27.74
C PHE A 232 -16.26 -5.33 27.23
N LYS A 233 -16.40 -5.05 25.94
CA LYS A 233 -17.71 -4.74 25.34
C LYS A 233 -18.69 -5.92 25.46
N ASN A 234 -18.23 -7.13 25.17
CA ASN A 234 -19.04 -8.34 25.30
C ASN A 234 -19.32 -8.72 26.76
N SER A 235 -18.57 -8.16 27.71
CA SER A 235 -18.85 -8.28 29.15
C SER A 235 -19.81 -7.19 29.66
N GLY A 236 -20.43 -6.40 28.77
CA GLY A 236 -21.41 -5.37 29.10
C GLY A 236 -20.85 -3.97 29.34
N ILE A 237 -19.55 -3.73 29.12
CA ILE A 237 -18.95 -2.40 29.26
C ILE A 237 -19.07 -1.66 27.92
N TYR A 238 -20.26 -1.15 27.63
CA TYR A 238 -20.59 -0.57 26.31
C TYR A 238 -19.75 0.66 25.94
N ASN A 239 -19.37 1.47 26.93
CA ASN A 239 -18.60 2.71 26.75
C ASN A 239 -17.08 2.48 26.74
N PHE A 240 -16.61 1.23 26.70
CA PHE A 240 -15.18 0.95 26.63
C PHE A 240 -14.58 1.50 25.33
N GLN A 241 -13.47 2.23 25.46
CA GLN A 241 -12.74 2.77 24.33
C GLN A 241 -11.43 2.01 24.13
N ILE A 242 -11.20 1.53 22.91
CA ILE A 242 -9.97 0.83 22.56
C ILE A 242 -8.70 1.67 22.82
N SER A 243 -8.82 3.00 22.79
CA SER A 243 -7.75 3.96 23.12
C SER A 243 -7.35 3.98 24.60
N SER A 244 -8.17 3.44 25.49
CA SER A 244 -7.82 3.27 26.91
C SER A 244 -6.73 2.21 27.13
N ILE A 245 -6.43 1.39 26.11
CA ILE A 245 -5.41 0.35 26.16
C ILE A 245 -4.10 0.90 25.58
N SER A 246 -3.04 0.91 26.39
CA SER A 246 -1.69 1.22 25.97
C SER A 246 -0.70 0.13 26.41
N PHE A 247 0.43 0.05 25.70
CA PHE A 247 1.48 -0.92 25.99
C PHE A 247 2.78 -0.17 26.22
N GLU A 248 3.46 -0.51 27.31
CA GLU A 248 4.84 -0.11 27.56
C GLU A 248 5.73 -1.34 27.30
N ALA A 249 6.68 -1.20 26.40
CA ALA A 249 7.71 -2.18 26.13
C ALA A 249 9.06 -1.49 26.28
N SER A 250 9.89 -1.98 27.19
CA SER A 250 11.21 -1.40 27.46
C SER A 250 12.29 -2.35 26.96
N ARG A 251 13.25 -1.83 26.21
CA ARG A 251 14.42 -2.58 25.73
C ARG A 251 15.66 -2.04 26.41
N ASP A 252 16.54 -2.92 26.85
CA ASP A 252 17.88 -2.51 27.26
C ASP A 252 18.63 -1.90 26.07
N SER A 253 19.12 -0.68 26.26
CA SER A 253 19.95 0.04 25.30
C SER A 253 21.27 -0.67 24.98
N SER A 254 21.76 -1.58 25.83
CA SER A 254 23.00 -2.33 25.61
C SER A 254 22.91 -3.34 24.45
N GLY A 255 21.70 -3.79 24.11
CA GLY A 255 21.46 -4.83 23.10
C GLY A 255 21.94 -6.24 23.48
N LEU A 256 22.39 -6.44 24.73
CA LEU A 256 22.77 -7.76 25.26
C LEU A 256 21.54 -8.55 25.73
N ASP A 257 20.61 -7.87 26.39
CA ASP A 257 19.36 -8.49 26.80
C ASP A 257 18.35 -8.49 25.66
N LEU A 258 18.03 -9.70 25.17
CA LEU A 258 17.05 -9.94 24.11
C LEU A 258 15.62 -10.08 24.65
N ARG A 259 15.42 -9.81 25.95
CA ARG A 259 14.15 -9.90 26.64
C ARG A 259 13.48 -8.55 26.74
N ILE A 260 12.19 -8.52 26.38
CA ILE A 260 11.36 -7.32 26.42
C ILE A 260 10.26 -7.53 27.46
N PRO A 261 10.37 -6.93 28.66
CA PRO A 261 9.24 -6.83 29.56
C PRO A 261 8.16 -5.94 28.95
N VAL A 262 6.91 -6.37 29.11
CA VAL A 262 5.73 -5.65 28.62
C VAL A 262 4.80 -5.34 29.78
N LYS A 263 4.30 -4.10 29.82
CA LYS A 263 3.24 -3.69 30.72
C LYS A 263 2.04 -3.21 29.91
N ILE A 264 0.89 -3.83 30.16
CA ILE A 264 -0.40 -3.46 29.58
C ILE A 264 -1.05 -2.48 30.54
N ASN A 265 -1.30 -1.25 30.10
CA ASN A 265 -2.01 -0.26 30.89
C ASN A 265 -3.42 -0.08 30.34
N ILE A 266 -4.42 -0.14 31.22
CA ILE A 266 -5.82 0.13 30.88
C ILE A 266 -6.32 1.23 31.81
N SER A 267 -6.53 2.41 31.23
CA SER A 267 -7.02 3.57 31.96
C SER A 267 -8.54 3.59 32.07
N GLU A 268 -9.06 4.31 33.05
CA GLU A 268 -10.48 4.66 33.10
C GLU A 268 -10.84 5.66 32.00
N TYR A 269 -12.14 5.73 31.72
CA TYR A 269 -12.68 6.67 30.75
C TYR A 269 -12.67 8.08 31.35
N ASN A 270 -11.88 8.97 30.74
CA ASN A 270 -11.89 10.39 31.06
C ASN A 270 -12.81 11.11 30.06
N SER A 271 -14.05 11.37 30.46
CA SER A 271 -14.93 12.26 29.70
C SER A 271 -14.39 13.68 29.85
N LYS A 272 -13.72 14.21 28.82
CA LYS A 272 -13.34 15.62 28.77
C LYS A 272 -14.59 16.45 28.44
N ASN A 273 -15.47 16.61 29.41
CA ASN A 273 -16.44 17.69 29.42
C ASN A 273 -16.05 18.69 30.50
N ASP A 274 -16.04 19.96 30.11
CA ASP A 274 -15.50 21.14 30.79
C ASP A 274 -15.44 21.11 32.33
N ASN A 275 -14.25 21.43 32.85
CA ASN A 275 -13.95 21.88 34.22
C ASN A 275 -14.30 20.95 35.40
N SER A 276 -14.72 19.70 35.15
CA SER A 276 -14.75 18.67 36.19
C SER A 276 -14.21 17.35 35.64
N GLN A 277 -13.15 16.81 36.24
CA GLN A 277 -12.70 15.45 36.00
C GLN A 277 -13.71 14.50 36.66
N LEU A 278 -14.83 14.26 35.99
CA LEU A 278 -15.71 13.14 36.31
C LEU A 278 -15.16 11.92 35.58
N THR A 279 -14.48 11.05 36.33
CA THR A 279 -14.15 9.70 35.88
C THR A 279 -15.43 8.89 35.89
N ASP A 280 -15.98 8.58 34.72
CA ASP A 280 -17.10 7.63 34.66
C ASP A 280 -16.53 6.22 34.86
N GLU A 281 -16.76 5.68 36.05
CA GLU A 281 -16.40 4.30 36.35
C GLU A 281 -17.07 3.34 35.36
N TYR A 282 -16.31 2.37 34.88
CA TYR A 282 -16.86 1.31 34.03
C TYR A 282 -17.87 0.47 34.81
N LYS A 283 -19.04 0.24 34.19
CA LYS A 283 -20.13 -0.55 34.75
C LYS A 283 -20.60 -1.60 33.74
N ILE A 284 -21.04 -2.74 34.25
CA ILE A 284 -21.70 -3.76 33.44
C ILE A 284 -23.11 -3.28 33.12
N HIS A 285 -23.45 -3.25 31.84
CA HIS A 285 -24.79 -2.99 31.33
C HIS A 285 -25.34 -4.23 30.67
N TYR A 286 -26.64 -4.44 30.83
CA TYR A 286 -27.38 -5.55 30.23
C TYR A 286 -28.30 -5.01 29.15
N ILE A 287 -28.44 -5.76 28.07
CA ILE A 287 -29.43 -5.47 27.04
C ILE A 287 -30.80 -5.82 27.63
N ASN A 288 -31.64 -4.81 27.85
CA ASN A 288 -32.98 -5.01 28.38
C ASN A 288 -33.98 -5.35 27.26
N LYS A 289 -34.01 -4.54 26.20
CA LYS A 289 -34.97 -4.66 25.10
C LYS A 289 -34.27 -4.35 23.77
N ILE A 290 -34.52 -5.15 22.74
CA ILE A 290 -34.05 -4.90 21.38
C ILE A 290 -35.27 -4.43 20.56
N ASN A 291 -35.15 -3.24 19.97
CA ASN A 291 -36.16 -2.68 19.07
C ASN A 291 -35.54 -2.60 17.67
N LEU A 292 -36.18 -3.24 16.69
CA LEU A 292 -35.82 -3.21 15.28
C LEU A 292 -36.83 -2.35 14.52
N TYR A 293 -36.35 -1.34 13.81
CA TYR A 293 -37.16 -0.47 12.96
C TYR A 293 -36.85 -0.83 11.51
N THR A 294 -37.84 -1.32 10.77
CA THR A 294 -37.64 -1.77 9.38
C THR A 294 -37.63 -0.63 8.37
N ASP A 295 -38.32 0.47 8.68
CA ASP A 295 -38.34 1.70 7.90
C ASP A 295 -37.48 2.80 8.54
N ASP A 296 -37.21 3.87 7.78
CA ASP A 296 -36.48 5.03 8.29
C ASP A 296 -37.22 5.56 9.52
N PHE A 297 -36.53 5.68 10.66
CA PHE A 297 -37.13 6.09 11.94
C PHE A 297 -37.88 7.43 11.82
N ILE A 298 -37.45 8.30 10.90
CA ILE A 298 -38.07 9.59 10.62
C ILE A 298 -39.41 9.45 9.87
N SER A 299 -39.61 8.35 9.15
CA SER A 299 -40.79 8.07 8.33
C SER A 299 -41.89 7.28 9.05
N LEU A 300 -41.60 6.73 10.23
CA LEU A 300 -42.56 5.96 11.02
C LEU A 300 -43.67 6.85 11.58
N SER A 301 -44.91 6.43 11.40
CA SER A 301 -46.07 7.07 12.00
C SER A 301 -46.16 6.74 13.50
N LYS A 302 -47.02 7.48 14.21
CA LYS A 302 -47.26 7.22 15.63
C LYS A 302 -47.86 5.82 15.86
N GLU A 303 -48.62 5.31 14.89
CA GLU A 303 -49.23 3.98 14.95
C GLU A 303 -48.19 2.87 14.76
N ASP A 304 -47.20 3.08 13.89
CA ASP A 304 -46.08 2.16 13.65
C ASP A 304 -45.13 2.07 14.87
N LEU A 305 -45.06 3.14 15.67
CA LEU A 305 -44.30 3.18 16.92
C LEU A 305 -45.06 2.57 18.12
N GLU A 306 -46.39 2.50 18.05
CA GLU A 306 -47.24 1.93 19.10
C GLU A 306 -47.52 0.44 18.88
N ASN A 307 -47.47 -0.05 17.63
CA ASN A 307 -47.73 -1.43 17.25
C ASN A 307 -46.43 -2.19 16.91
N SER A 308 -45.84 -2.88 17.90
CA SER A 308 -44.69 -3.76 17.65
C SER A 308 -45.08 -5.24 17.58
N LEU A 309 -44.46 -5.97 16.64
CA LEU A 309 -44.46 -7.43 16.63
C LEU A 309 -43.27 -7.96 17.44
N GLU A 310 -43.51 -8.81 18.43
CA GLU A 310 -42.44 -9.46 19.18
C GLU A 310 -42.03 -10.79 18.53
N TYR A 311 -40.75 -10.94 18.22
CA TYR A 311 -40.16 -12.16 17.69
C TYR A 311 -38.76 -12.37 18.27
N ASP A 312 -38.51 -13.53 18.89
CA ASP A 312 -37.22 -13.86 19.54
C ASP A 312 -36.68 -12.76 20.49
N ASN A 313 -37.55 -12.18 21.32
CA ASN A 313 -37.25 -11.06 22.24
C ASN A 313 -36.82 -9.75 21.54
N ILE A 314 -37.07 -9.65 20.22
CA ILE A 314 -36.89 -8.44 19.42
C ILE A 314 -38.28 -7.86 19.13
N ASN A 315 -38.41 -6.56 19.34
CA ASN A 315 -39.64 -5.83 19.04
C ASN A 315 -39.46 -5.18 17.68
N ILE A 316 -40.23 -5.63 16.70
CA ILE A 316 -40.14 -5.19 15.32
C ILE A 316 -41.24 -4.14 15.10
N PHE A 317 -40.83 -2.95 14.71
CA PHE A 317 -41.68 -1.81 14.37
C PHE A 317 -41.58 -1.60 12.86
N SER A 318 -42.73 -1.58 12.20
CA SER A 318 -42.93 -1.47 10.75
C SER A 318 -44.24 -0.75 10.47
#